data_AF-A0A0C3E5S9-F1
#
_entry.id   AF-A0A0C3E5S9-F1
#
_cell.length_a   1.000
_cell.length_b   1.000
_cell.length_c   1.000
_cell.angle_alpha   90.00
_cell.angle_beta   90.00
_cell.angle_gamma   90.00
#
_symmetry.space_group_name_H-M   'P 1'
#
loop_
_entity.id
_entity.type
_entity.pdbx_description
1 polymer ?
#
loop_
_entity_poly.entity_id
_entity_poly.type
_entity_poly.pdbx_seq_one_letter_code
_entity_poly.pdbx_strand_id
1 'polypeptide(L)'
;LCHEGGLDLQRTYRQQSTHDLANIFEVAKKHHPYLNRFRNNWATVKLVKQYLANRRKHTRMLEQLLTSEVDDPTGSGGEDPTDDASGEIPIDPGLQ
;
A
#
# COMPACT_ATOMS: atom_id res chain seq x y z
N LEU A 1 0.37 13.24 4.11
CA LEU A 1 -0.73 12.51 4.81
C LEU A 1 -0.25 11.46 5.81
N CYS A 2 0.20 10.26 5.39
CA CYS A 2 0.54 9.18 6.35
C CYS A 2 1.80 9.45 7.19
N HIS A 3 2.82 10.10 6.61
CA HIS A 3 4.05 10.48 7.33
C HIS A 3 3.82 11.61 8.34
N GLU A 4 3.03 12.62 7.95
CA GLU A 4 2.69 13.76 8.82
C GLU A 4 1.67 13.40 9.92
N GLY A 5 0.83 12.39 9.66
CA GLY A 5 -0.21 11.93 10.58
C GLY A 5 0.30 11.02 11.70
N GLY A 6 1.57 10.61 11.69
CA GLY A 6 2.13 9.70 12.70
C GLY A 6 1.68 8.24 12.53
N LEU A 7 1.31 7.83 11.32
CA LEU A 7 0.84 6.46 11.08
C LEU A 7 1.97 5.44 11.27
N ASP A 8 1.78 4.47 12.18
CA ASP A 8 2.73 3.37 12.37
C ASP A 8 2.55 2.32 11.26
N LEU A 9 3.52 2.23 10.37
CA LEU A 9 3.47 1.33 9.20
C LEU A 9 3.61 -0.15 9.55
N GLN A 10 4.11 -0.46 10.76
CA GLN A 10 4.26 -1.85 11.23
C GLN A 10 2.97 -2.38 11.87
N ARG A 11 2.02 -1.50 12.18
CA ARG A 11 0.76 -1.85 12.84
C ARG A 11 -0.41 -1.92 11.86
N THR A 12 -1.36 -2.78 12.18
CA THR A 12 -2.66 -2.77 11.49
C THR A 12 -3.46 -1.54 11.89
N TYR A 13 -4.48 -1.18 11.09
CA TYR A 13 -5.34 -0.03 11.38
C TYR A 13 -5.95 -0.07 12.80
N ARG A 14 -6.35 -1.26 13.29
CA ARG A 14 -6.95 -1.43 14.62
C ARG A 14 -5.96 -1.25 15.77
N GLN A 15 -4.66 -1.36 15.48
CA GLN A 15 -3.57 -1.24 16.46
C GLN A 15 -2.96 0.17 16.49
N GLN A 16 -3.40 1.05 15.58
CA GLN A 16 -3.01 2.47 15.61
C GLN A 16 -3.55 3.11 16.88
N SER A 17 -2.80 4.07 17.43
CA SER A 17 -3.31 4.84 18.57
C SER A 17 -4.48 5.73 18.10
N THR A 18 -5.43 5.98 19.01
CA THR A 18 -6.54 6.89 18.72
C THR A 18 -6.03 8.30 18.38
N HIS A 19 -4.95 8.72 19.03
CA HIS A 19 -4.31 10.01 18.79
C HIS A 19 -3.79 10.14 17.35
N ASP A 20 -3.07 9.13 16.85
CA ASP A 20 -2.50 9.17 15.50
C ASP A 20 -3.59 9.09 14.44
N LEU A 21 -4.63 8.30 14.67
CA LEU A 21 -5.79 8.26 13.78
C LEU A 21 -6.49 9.62 13.71
N ALA A 22 -6.68 10.31 14.85
CA ALA A 22 -7.26 11.64 14.87
C ALA A 22 -6.39 12.65 14.09
N ASN A 23 -5.07 12.61 14.29
CA ASN A 23 -4.13 13.47 13.56
C ASN A 23 -4.19 13.21 12.05
N ILE A 24 -4.23 11.94 11.62
CA ILE A 24 -4.40 11.59 10.20
C ILE A 24 -5.68 12.19 9.62
N PHE A 25 -6.80 12.17 10.35
CA PHE A 25 -8.04 12.74 9.87
C PHE A 25 -7.95 14.25 9.66
N GLU A 26 -7.30 14.98 10.58
CA GLU A 26 -7.12 16.42 10.46
C GLU A 26 -6.14 16.79 9.34
N VAL A 27 -5.00 16.10 9.25
CA VAL A 27 -4.05 16.25 8.14
C VAL A 27 -4.73 15.94 6.80
N ALA A 28 -5.55 14.89 6.73
CA ALA A 28 -6.26 14.52 5.51
C ALA A 28 -7.22 15.62 5.05
N LYS A 29 -8.00 16.21 5.95
CA LYS A 29 -8.91 17.32 5.64
C LYS A 29 -8.16 18.58 5.23
N LYS A 30 -7.00 18.85 5.85
CA LYS A 30 -6.15 20.00 5.52
C LYS A 30 -5.60 19.92 4.10
N HIS A 31 -5.07 18.75 3.72
CA HIS A 31 -4.50 18.53 2.38
C HIS A 31 -5.56 18.33 1.30
N HIS A 32 -6.67 17.68 1.65
CA HIS A 32 -7.75 17.38 0.73
C HIS A 32 -9.08 17.87 1.33
N PRO A 33 -9.42 19.16 1.20
CA PRO A 33 -10.64 19.73 1.76
C PRO A 33 -11.92 19.01 1.35
N TYR A 34 -11.91 18.34 0.19
CA TYR A 34 -12.98 17.45 -0.27
C TYR A 34 -13.36 16.39 0.76
N LEU A 35 -12.42 15.89 1.55
CA LEU A 35 -12.66 14.85 2.55
C LEU A 35 -13.57 15.30 3.70
N ASN A 36 -13.73 16.62 3.93
CA ASN A 36 -14.64 17.17 4.94
C ASN A 36 -16.11 16.79 4.71
N ARG A 37 -16.50 16.45 3.47
CA ARG A 37 -17.87 16.05 3.15
C ARG A 37 -18.27 14.69 3.74
N PHE A 38 -17.29 13.84 4.10
CA PHE A 38 -17.54 12.46 4.52
C PHE A 38 -17.68 12.37 6.03
N ARG A 39 -18.92 12.14 6.50
CA ARG A 39 -19.21 11.93 7.92
C ARG A 39 -18.37 10.81 8.52
N ASN A 40 -17.94 11.00 9.76
CA ASN A 40 -17.12 10.05 10.53
C ASN A 40 -15.81 9.65 9.84
N ASN A 41 -15.32 10.46 8.88
CA ASN A 41 -14.09 10.23 8.13
C ASN A 41 -14.03 8.88 7.39
N TRP A 42 -15.17 8.28 7.03
CA TRP A 42 -15.19 6.91 6.48
C TRP A 42 -14.31 6.74 5.22
N ALA A 43 -14.25 7.76 4.38
CA ALA A 43 -13.43 7.77 3.17
C ALA A 43 -11.94 7.73 3.53
N THR A 44 -11.50 8.58 4.47
CA THR A 44 -10.13 8.58 4.99
C THR A 44 -9.78 7.23 5.63
N VAL A 45 -10.71 6.62 6.38
CA VAL A 45 -10.51 5.27 6.94
C VAL A 45 -10.24 4.23 5.84
N LYS A 46 -10.98 4.27 4.73
CA LYS A 46 -10.76 3.36 3.60
C LYS A 46 -9.39 3.57 2.95
N LEU A 47 -9.00 4.83 2.74
CA LEU A 47 -7.68 5.17 2.19
C LEU A 47 -6.55 4.66 3.07
N VAL A 48 -6.61 4.91 4.38
CA VAL A 48 -5.57 4.45 5.33
C VAL A 48 -5.48 2.93 5.36
N LYS A 49 -6.63 2.22 5.39
CA LYS A 49 -6.65 0.75 5.37
C LYS A 49 -6.02 0.21 4.09
N GLN A 50 -6.38 0.77 2.93
CA GLN A 50 -5.83 0.36 1.65
C GLN A 50 -4.32 0.60 1.59
N TYR A 51 -3.86 1.77 2.04
CA TYR A 51 -2.45 2.12 2.09
C TYR A 51 -1.64 1.14 2.95
N LEU A 52 -2.11 0.86 4.17
CA LEU A 52 -1.45 -0.10 5.06
C LEU A 52 -1.41 -1.52 4.47
N ALA A 53 -2.46 -1.94 3.76
CA ALA A 53 -2.49 -3.23 3.09
C ALA A 53 -1.47 -3.32 1.94
N ASN A 54 -1.44 -2.30 1.09
CA ASN A 54 -0.50 -2.21 -0.02
C ASN A 54 0.95 -2.17 0.47
N ARG A 55 1.22 -1.40 1.53
CA ARG A 55 2.55 -1.32 2.13
C ARG A 55 3.04 -2.69 2.61
N ARG A 56 2.21 -3.45 3.34
CA ARG A 56 2.56 -4.80 3.79
C ARG A 56 2.82 -5.75 2.62
N LYS A 57 1.98 -5.70 1.58
CA LYS A 57 2.17 -6.52 0.37
C LYS A 57 3.52 -6.19 -0.28
N HIS A 58 3.82 -4.91 -0.44
CA HIS A 58 5.06 -4.44 -1.04
C HIS A 58 6.29 -4.83 -0.21
N THR A 59 6.24 -4.70 1.11
CA THR A 59 7.32 -5.14 2.01
C THR A 59 7.59 -6.63 1.86
N ARG A 60 6.56 -7.49 1.84
CA ARG A 60 6.73 -8.94 1.63
C ARG A 60 7.33 -9.28 0.27
N MET A 61 6.92 -8.57 -0.79
CA MET A 61 7.48 -8.75 -2.13
C MET A 61 8.97 -8.38 -2.16
N LEU A 62 9.35 -7.27 -1.53
CA LEU A 62 10.76 -6.88 -1.43
C LEU A 62 11.58 -7.88 -0.60
N GLU A 63 11.05 -8.39 0.50
CA GLU A 63 11.71 -9.42 1.31
C GLU A 63 11.96 -10.70 0.51
N GLN A 64 10.99 -11.13 -0.29
CA GLN A 64 11.13 -12.30 -1.17
C GLN A 64 12.20 -12.09 -2.23
N LEU A 65 12.20 -10.94 -2.90
CA LEU A 65 13.20 -10.61 -3.92
C LEU A 65 14.61 -10.55 -3.34
N LEU A 66 14.77 -9.94 -2.17
CA LEU A 66 16.07 -9.88 -1.50
C LEU A 66 16.57 -11.27 -1.09
N THR A 67 15.66 -12.16 -0.66
CA THR A 67 16.01 -13.53 -0.27
C THR A 67 16.42 -14.37 -1.49
N SER A 68 15.83 -14.13 -2.67
CA SER A 68 16.19 -14.87 -3.90
C SER A 68 17.58 -14.54 -4.46
N GLU A 69 18.20 -13.42 -4.07
CA GLU A 69 19.54 -13.05 -4.54
C GLU A 69 20.69 -13.64 -3.69
N VAL A 70 20.39 -14.33 -2.58
CA VAL A 70 21.41 -14.81 -1.62
C VAL A 70 21.74 -16.30 -1.78
N ASP A 71 21.09 -17.03 -2.69
CA ASP A 71 21.42 -18.41 -2.99
C ASP A 71 22.31 -18.51 -4.25
N ASP A 72 23.64 -18.40 -4.06
CA ASP A 72 24.60 -19.07 -4.96
C ASP A 72 25.08 -20.36 -4.28
N PRO A 73 24.70 -21.50 -4.88
CA PRO A 73 25.71 -22.49 -5.19
C PRO A 73 25.54 -22.95 -6.64
N THR A 74 26.46 -22.53 -7.51
CA THR A 74 27.04 -23.34 -8.60
C THR A 74 26.10 -24.38 -9.24
N GLY A 75 25.55 -24.05 -10.42
CA GLY A 75 25.44 -25.01 -11.53
C GLY A 75 24.08 -25.68 -11.79
N SER A 76 23.50 -25.29 -12.93
CA SER A 76 22.87 -26.15 -13.96
C SER A 76 21.63 -26.99 -13.60
N GLY A 77 20.49 -26.56 -14.14
CA GLY A 77 19.31 -27.42 -14.35
C GLY A 77 18.15 -26.59 -14.89
N GLY A 78 17.99 -26.57 -16.22
CA GLY A 78 16.95 -25.79 -16.88
C GLY A 78 15.57 -26.43 -16.78
N GLU A 79 14.56 -25.57 -16.81
CA GLU A 79 13.26 -25.86 -17.42
C GLU A 79 12.51 -24.54 -17.61
N ASP A 80 12.14 -24.31 -18.87
CA ASP A 80 11.39 -23.18 -19.39
C ASP A 80 9.90 -23.57 -19.37
N PRO A 81 9.03 -22.79 -18.72
CA PRO A 81 7.62 -22.80 -19.08
C PRO A 81 7.23 -21.40 -19.56
N THR A 82 7.14 -21.30 -20.89
CA THR A 82 6.27 -20.34 -21.55
C THR A 82 4.85 -20.53 -21.00
N ASP A 83 4.31 -19.54 -20.32
CA ASP A 83 2.86 -19.34 -20.35
C ASP A 83 2.53 -17.84 -20.34
N ASP A 84 1.92 -17.49 -21.46
CA ASP A 84 1.34 -16.24 -21.86
C ASP A 84 0.13 -15.92 -20.98
N ALA A 85 0.17 -14.78 -20.29
CA ALA A 85 -1.04 -14.10 -19.83
C ALA A 85 -0.75 -12.61 -19.68
N SER A 86 -0.74 -11.91 -20.82
CA SER A 86 -0.90 -10.47 -20.89
C SER A 86 -2.19 -10.05 -20.16
N GLY A 87 -2.02 -9.51 -18.96
CA GLY A 87 -3.06 -8.78 -18.23
C GLY A 87 -2.77 -7.29 -18.26
N GLU A 88 -2.65 -6.69 -19.45
CA GLU A 88 -2.75 -5.24 -19.57
C GLU A 88 -4.14 -4.81 -19.08
N ILE A 89 -4.20 -3.99 -18.05
CA ILE A 89 -5.39 -3.22 -17.73
C ILE A 89 -5.30 -1.97 -18.61
N PRO A 90 -6.19 -1.76 -19.59
CA PRO A 90 -6.20 -0.52 -20.35
C PRO A 90 -6.55 0.62 -19.40
N ILE A 91 -5.60 1.55 -19.18
CA ILE A 91 -5.91 2.83 -18.58
C ILE A 91 -6.55 3.66 -19.70
N ASP A 92 -7.88 3.78 -19.67
CA ASP A 92 -8.62 4.74 -20.50
C ASP A 92 -8.25 6.17 -20.08
N PRO A 93 -7.62 6.99 -20.95
CA PRO A 93 -7.23 8.35 -20.63
C PRO A 93 -8.36 9.38 -20.78
N GLY A 94 -9.63 8.95 -20.88
CA GLY A 94 -10.77 9.80 -21.24
C GLY A 94 -11.58 10.47 -20.12
N LEU A 95 -11.01 10.83 -18.96
CA LEU A 95 -11.71 11.72 -18.00
C LEU A 95 -10.90 13.01 -17.74
N GLN A 96 -11.11 13.98 -18.63
CA GLN A 96 -10.99 15.41 -18.34
C GLN A 96 -12.39 16.03 -18.26
#